data_AF-A0A2N8KL94-F1
#
_entry.id   AF-A0A2N8KL94-F1
#
_cell.length_a   1.000
_cell.length_b   1.000
_cell.length_c   1.000
_cell.angle_alpha   90.00
_cell.angle_beta   90.00
_cell.angle_gamma   90.00
#
_symmetry.space_group_name_H-M   'P 1'
#
loop_
_entity.id
_entity.type
_entity.pdbx_description
1 polymer ?
#
loop_
_entity_poly.entity_id
_entity_poly.type
_entity_poly.pdbx_seq_one_letter_code
_entity_poly.pdbx_strand_id
1 'polypeptide(L)'
;MWSFIKRLLAGPAPAEDPLRETLSFDDAGLTRASELLRALRQREFWPWDEIHEFGFRYTQALYPDPWAGDYMEGLWIFRVCGDEGGRMTLEFDQDMLDAERLPDALLRHLPGLDMGALRAGLAAAGRGPHNFEAEGDWIAWRRADAAPTPGPGPA
;
A
#
# COMPACT_ATOMS: atom_id res chain seq x y z
N MET A 1 13.91 -42.66 -9.52
CA MET A 1 14.99 -42.27 -10.47
C MET A 1 14.56 -41.20 -11.48
N TRP A 2 13.28 -41.10 -11.85
CA TRP A 2 12.76 -40.10 -12.81
C TRP A 2 12.62 -38.66 -12.26
N SER A 3 12.51 -38.48 -10.93
CA SER A 3 12.35 -37.15 -10.30
C SER A 3 13.65 -36.34 -10.24
N PHE A 4 14.81 -37.00 -10.17
CA PHE A 4 16.11 -36.32 -10.09
C PHE A 4 16.52 -35.67 -11.41
N ILE A 5 16.20 -36.31 -12.55
CA ILE A 5 16.49 -35.78 -13.89
C ILE A 5 15.65 -34.53 -14.18
N LYS A 6 14.38 -34.50 -13.73
CA LYS A 6 13.52 -33.30 -13.85
C LYS A 6 14.08 -32.10 -13.08
N ARG A 7 14.68 -32.33 -11.90
CA ARG A 7 15.26 -31.28 -11.06
C ARG A 7 16.59 -30.73 -11.59
N LEU A 8 17.25 -31.42 -12.52
CA LEU A 8 18.46 -30.98 -13.21
C LEU A 8 18.17 -30.22 -14.52
N LEU A 9 17.00 -30.45 -15.13
CA LEU A 9 16.55 -29.78 -16.36
C LEU A 9 15.65 -28.56 -16.09
N ALA A 10 14.96 -28.54 -14.95
CA ALA A 10 14.42 -27.29 -14.42
C ALA A 10 15.62 -26.48 -13.97
N GLY A 11 16.02 -25.47 -14.75
CA GLY A 11 17.05 -24.51 -14.37
C GLY A 11 16.77 -23.92 -12.98
N PRO A 12 17.73 -23.17 -12.40
CA PRO A 12 17.46 -22.44 -11.17
C PRO A 12 16.13 -21.71 -11.30
N ALA A 13 15.32 -21.75 -10.24
CA ALA A 13 14.08 -20.96 -10.20
C ALA A 13 14.43 -19.56 -10.72
N PRO A 14 13.65 -19.00 -11.67
CA PRO A 14 13.93 -17.67 -12.17
C PRO A 14 14.12 -16.76 -10.96
N ALA A 15 15.22 -15.99 -10.97
CA ALA A 15 15.49 -15.05 -9.89
C ALA A 15 14.22 -14.25 -9.65
N GLU A 16 13.76 -14.19 -8.39
CA GLU A 16 12.61 -13.35 -8.05
C GLU A 16 12.90 -11.94 -8.56
N ASP A 17 11.91 -11.35 -9.24
CA ASP A 17 12.04 -9.99 -9.74
C ASP A 17 12.37 -9.09 -8.55
N PRO A 18 13.54 -8.43 -8.53
CA PRO A 18 13.98 -7.67 -7.37
C PRO A 18 13.08 -6.46 -7.08
N LEU A 19 12.28 -6.03 -8.06
CA LEU A 19 11.28 -4.97 -7.94
C LEU A 19 9.91 -5.49 -7.49
N ARG A 20 9.71 -6.82 -7.46
CA ARG A 20 8.46 -7.39 -6.97
C ARG A 20 8.31 -7.07 -5.50
N GLU A 21 7.29 -6.28 -5.22
CA GLU A 21 6.82 -6.00 -3.88
C GLU A 21 5.73 -7.02 -3.51
N THR A 22 5.74 -7.45 -2.25
CA THR A 22 4.68 -8.28 -1.69
C THR A 22 4.23 -7.71 -0.36
N LEU A 23 2.92 -7.77 -0.12
CA LEU A 23 2.29 -7.25 1.08
C LEU A 23 1.67 -8.41 1.86
N SER A 24 1.96 -8.49 3.16
CA SER A 24 1.35 -9.47 4.05
C SER A 24 0.91 -8.82 5.36
N PHE A 25 -0.11 -9.42 5.97
CA PHE A 25 -0.73 -8.96 7.20
C PHE A 25 -0.93 -10.14 8.13
N ASP A 26 -0.53 -9.99 9.39
CA ASP A 26 -0.72 -10.98 10.43
C ASP A 26 -1.13 -10.31 11.75
N ASP A 27 -1.14 -11.05 12.85
CA ASP A 27 -1.51 -10.53 14.16
C ASP A 27 -0.50 -9.51 14.72
N ALA A 28 0.73 -9.49 14.20
CA ALA A 28 1.78 -8.59 14.65
C ALA A 28 1.76 -7.25 13.90
N GLY A 29 1.50 -7.29 12.59
CA GLY A 29 1.47 -6.06 11.80
C GLY A 29 1.38 -6.25 10.29
N LEU A 30 1.84 -5.20 9.62
CA LEU A 30 2.01 -5.12 8.18
C LEU A 30 3.47 -5.44 7.83
N THR A 31 3.68 -6.35 6.87
CA THR A 31 5.00 -6.59 6.28
C THR A 31 4.97 -6.28 4.79
N ARG A 32 5.92 -5.45 4.35
CA ARG A 32 6.27 -5.23 2.95
C ARG A 32 7.60 -5.91 2.68
N ALA A 33 7.60 -6.94 1.85
CA ALA A 33 8.83 -7.61 1.43
C ALA A 33 9.20 -7.23 -0.01
N SER A 34 10.46 -6.86 -0.20
CA SER A 34 11.08 -6.62 -1.51
C SER A 34 12.60 -6.85 -1.41
N GLU A 35 13.16 -7.55 -2.39
CA GLU A 35 14.61 -7.76 -2.49
C GLU A 35 15.38 -6.43 -2.53
N LEU A 36 14.84 -5.43 -3.22
CA LEU A 36 15.42 -4.09 -3.27
C LEU A 36 15.42 -3.41 -1.89
N LEU A 37 14.30 -3.46 -1.17
CA LEU A 37 14.21 -2.85 0.17
C LEU A 37 15.19 -3.51 1.14
N ARG A 38 15.29 -4.84 1.07
CA ARG A 38 16.26 -5.60 1.87
C ARG A 38 17.71 -5.22 1.53
N ALA A 39 18.03 -5.07 0.24
CA ALA A 39 19.35 -4.61 -0.20
C ALA A 39 19.68 -3.20 0.28
N LEU A 40 18.67 -2.32 0.33
CA LEU A 40 18.78 -0.94 0.83
C LEU A 40 18.69 -0.83 2.37
N ARG A 41 18.52 -1.96 3.08
CA ARG A 41 18.29 -2.01 4.54
C ARG A 41 17.14 -1.11 4.99
N GLN A 42 16.12 -1.01 4.16
CA GLN A 42 14.89 -0.30 4.50
C GLN A 42 14.06 -1.11 5.47
N ARG A 43 13.22 -0.42 6.25
CA ARG A 43 12.25 -1.06 7.14
C ARG A 43 11.21 -1.79 6.29
N GLU A 44 10.94 -3.05 6.67
CA GLU A 44 9.99 -3.94 5.97
C GLU A 44 8.75 -4.27 6.82
N PHE A 45 8.77 -3.97 8.13
CA PHE A 45 7.70 -4.32 9.06
C PHE A 45 7.20 -3.12 9.84
N TRP A 46 5.87 -3.01 10.01
CA TRP A 46 5.21 -2.03 10.86
C TRP A 46 4.19 -2.72 11.76
N PRO A 47 4.34 -2.61 13.09
CA PRO A 47 3.35 -3.13 14.02
C PRO A 47 2.04 -2.35 13.92
N TRP A 48 0.94 -2.99 14.31
CA TRP A 48 -0.38 -2.38 14.18
C TRP A 48 -0.53 -1.07 14.93
N ASP A 49 0.10 -0.89 16.09
CA ASP A 49 0.03 0.33 16.90
C ASP A 49 0.63 1.57 16.23
N GLU A 50 1.58 1.39 15.32
CA GLU A 50 2.16 2.46 14.52
C GLU A 50 1.28 2.90 13.34
N ILE A 51 0.28 2.09 12.93
CA ILE A 51 -0.63 2.44 11.83
C ILE A 51 -1.74 3.36 12.35
N HIS A 52 -1.85 4.55 11.76
CA HIS A 52 -2.80 5.59 12.19
C HIS A 52 -3.91 5.85 11.18
N GLU A 53 -3.65 5.69 9.89
CA GLU A 53 -4.66 5.82 8.86
C GLU A 53 -4.48 4.73 7.80
N PHE A 54 -5.61 4.30 7.24
CA PHE A 54 -5.64 3.43 6.07
C PHE A 54 -6.67 3.96 5.09
N GLY A 55 -6.35 3.92 3.80
CA GLY A 55 -7.24 4.42 2.76
C GLY A 55 -6.73 4.13 1.36
N PHE A 56 -7.34 4.84 0.42
CA PHE A 56 -7.01 4.79 -1.00
C PHE A 56 -6.70 6.20 -1.49
N ARG A 57 -5.74 6.33 -2.40
CA ARG A 57 -5.34 7.57 -3.06
C ARG A 57 -5.42 7.38 -4.56
N TYR A 58 -5.94 8.38 -5.25
CA TYR A 58 -5.87 8.46 -6.70
C TYR A 58 -5.19 9.79 -7.05
N THR A 59 -4.00 9.71 -7.62
CA THR A 59 -3.10 10.89 -7.80
C THR A 59 -2.39 10.80 -9.13
N GLN A 60 -1.92 11.93 -9.65
CA GLN A 60 -1.02 11.91 -10.81
C GLN A 60 0.26 11.15 -10.46
N ALA A 61 0.68 10.26 -11.36
CA ALA A 61 1.91 9.52 -11.24
C ALA A 61 3.11 10.47 -11.12
N LEU A 62 4.02 10.20 -10.19
CA LEU A 62 5.22 11.02 -10.03
C LEU A 62 6.16 10.91 -11.24
N TYR A 63 6.18 9.72 -11.86
CA TYR A 63 6.98 9.43 -13.04
C TYR A 63 6.04 9.14 -14.22
N PRO A 64 5.89 10.08 -15.16
CA PRO A 64 5.02 9.87 -16.31
C PRO A 64 5.55 8.75 -17.20
N ASP A 65 4.63 8.06 -17.87
CA ASP A 65 5.00 7.01 -18.81
C ASP A 65 5.59 7.64 -20.09
N PRO A 66 6.75 7.19 -20.59
CA PRO A 66 7.38 7.77 -21.77
C PRO A 66 6.54 7.71 -23.05
N TRP A 67 5.51 6.84 -23.12
CA TRP A 67 4.66 6.64 -24.29
C TRP A 67 3.25 7.20 -24.11
N ALA A 68 2.69 7.12 -22.91
CA ALA A 68 1.33 7.56 -22.59
C ALA A 68 1.28 8.98 -21.98
N GLY A 69 2.41 9.50 -21.50
CA GLY A 69 2.49 10.81 -20.86
C GLY A 69 2.03 10.79 -19.41
N ASP A 70 1.48 11.92 -18.95
CA ASP A 70 0.92 12.03 -17.61
C ASP A 70 -0.27 11.09 -17.44
N TYR A 71 -0.30 10.35 -16.34
CA TYR A 71 -1.39 9.46 -15.99
C TYR A 71 -1.62 9.49 -14.49
N MET A 72 -2.71 8.89 -14.05
CA MET A 72 -3.14 8.78 -12.66
C MET A 72 -2.91 7.36 -12.15
N GLU A 73 -2.44 7.26 -10.92
CA GLU A 73 -2.20 6.02 -10.18
C GLU A 73 -3.18 5.86 -9.03
N GLY A 74 -3.68 4.64 -8.87
CA GLY A 74 -4.39 4.22 -7.68
C GLY A 74 -3.41 3.62 -6.67
N LEU A 75 -3.45 4.06 -5.43
CA LEU A 75 -2.52 3.66 -4.38
C LEU A 75 -3.28 3.33 -3.09
N TRP A 76 -2.98 2.18 -2.49
CA TRP A 76 -3.32 1.92 -1.10
C TRP A 76 -2.37 2.69 -0.21
N ILE A 77 -2.93 3.41 0.77
CA ILE A 77 -2.13 4.23 1.68
C ILE A 77 -2.26 3.77 3.11
N PHE A 78 -1.12 3.61 3.78
CA PHE A 78 -1.03 3.45 5.23
C PHE A 78 -0.22 4.62 5.80
N ARG A 79 -0.81 5.41 6.70
CA ARG A 79 -0.05 6.43 7.42
C ARG A 79 0.45 5.87 8.73
N VAL A 80 1.77 5.87 8.91
CA VAL A 80 2.47 5.32 10.06
C VAL A 80 3.27 6.38 10.80
N CYS A 81 3.52 6.18 12.09
CA CYS A 81 4.56 6.95 12.80
C CYS A 81 5.94 6.42 12.41
N GLY A 82 6.81 7.30 11.91
CA GLY A 82 8.22 7.01 11.67
C GLY A 82 9.05 7.09 12.96
N ASP A 83 10.28 6.62 12.88
CA ASP A 83 11.17 6.40 14.04
C ASP A 83 11.48 7.70 14.83
N GLU A 84 11.32 8.89 14.23
CA GLU A 84 11.50 10.20 14.87
C GLU A 84 10.18 10.92 15.22
N GLY A 85 9.04 10.22 15.18
CA GLY A 85 7.72 10.79 15.45
C GLY A 85 7.11 11.56 14.27
N GLY A 86 7.80 11.63 13.13
CA GLY A 86 7.25 12.12 11.86
C GLY A 86 6.23 11.15 11.28
N ARG A 87 5.15 11.65 10.67
CA ARG A 87 4.19 10.78 9.96
C ARG A 87 4.73 10.44 8.57
N MET A 88 4.81 9.16 8.27
CA MET A 88 5.19 8.64 6.95
C MET A 88 3.96 8.04 6.27
N THR A 89 3.84 8.21 4.95
CA THR A 89 2.85 7.49 4.15
C THR A 89 3.56 6.35 3.44
N LEU A 90 3.10 5.13 3.70
CA LEU A 90 3.41 3.97 2.89
C LEU A 90 2.38 3.91 1.76
N GLU A 91 2.86 3.80 0.53
CA GLU A 91 2.04 3.74 -0.67
C GLU A 91 2.31 2.41 -1.36
N PHE A 92 1.25 1.74 -1.79
CA PHE A 92 1.31 0.45 -2.48
C PHE A 92 0.39 0.51 -3.69
N ASP A 93 0.80 -0.14 -4.78
CA ASP A 93 0.00 -0.19 -6.01
C ASP A 93 -1.42 -0.73 -5.75
N GLN A 94 -2.42 -0.18 -6.45
CA GLN A 94 -3.82 -0.59 -6.35
C GLN A 94 -4.01 -2.12 -6.46
N ASP A 95 -3.23 -2.82 -7.28
CA ASP A 95 -3.39 -4.26 -7.52
C ASP A 95 -2.89 -5.13 -6.36
N MET A 96 -2.25 -4.53 -5.33
CA MET A 96 -1.77 -5.25 -4.14
C MET A 96 -2.89 -5.71 -3.20
N LEU A 97 -4.06 -5.05 -3.22
CA LEU A 97 -5.19 -5.41 -2.38
C LEU A 97 -6.51 -5.38 -3.16
N ASP A 98 -7.40 -6.30 -2.80
CA ASP A 98 -8.77 -6.36 -3.27
C ASP A 98 -9.70 -5.86 -2.15
N ALA A 99 -10.41 -4.75 -2.38
CA ALA A 99 -11.34 -4.19 -1.40
C ALA A 99 -12.47 -5.17 -1.01
N GLU A 100 -12.88 -6.07 -1.90
CA GLU A 100 -13.94 -7.03 -1.61
C GLU A 100 -13.40 -8.28 -0.88
N ARG A 101 -12.07 -8.41 -0.77
CA ARG A 101 -11.38 -9.56 -0.18
C ARG A 101 -10.18 -9.14 0.66
N LEU A 102 -10.35 -8.11 1.48
CA LEU A 102 -9.30 -7.63 2.37
C LEU A 102 -8.87 -8.74 3.36
N PRO A 103 -7.57 -8.81 3.71
CA PRO A 103 -7.06 -9.82 4.65
C PRO A 103 -7.74 -9.75 6.03
N ASP A 104 -8.08 -10.90 6.62
CA ASP A 104 -8.75 -10.98 7.92
C ASP A 104 -7.96 -10.31 9.05
N ALA A 105 -6.62 -10.38 9.00
CA ALA A 105 -5.75 -9.68 9.95
C ALA A 105 -5.95 -8.16 9.86
N LEU A 106 -5.96 -7.60 8.64
CA LEU A 106 -6.21 -6.18 8.42
C LEU A 106 -7.58 -5.76 8.98
N LEU A 107 -8.63 -6.52 8.69
CA LEU A 107 -9.98 -6.22 9.15
C LEU A 107 -10.12 -6.26 10.68
N ARG A 108 -9.41 -7.18 11.35
CA ARG A 108 -9.41 -7.26 12.83
C ARG A 108 -8.74 -6.05 13.49
N HIS A 109 -7.71 -5.49 12.87
CA HIS A 109 -6.93 -4.38 13.43
C HIS A 109 -7.42 -2.99 13.01
N LEU A 110 -8.35 -2.91 12.06
CA LEU A 110 -8.97 -1.66 11.60
C LEU A 110 -10.48 -1.61 11.93
N PRO A 111 -10.87 -1.57 13.22
CA PRO A 111 -12.28 -1.55 13.59
C PRO A 111 -12.97 -0.29 13.06
N GLY A 112 -14.14 -0.47 12.44
CA GLY A 112 -14.92 0.63 11.87
C GLY A 112 -14.45 1.10 10.50
N LEU A 113 -13.67 0.29 9.78
CA LEU A 113 -13.27 0.57 8.39
C LEU A 113 -14.47 0.92 7.50
N ASP A 114 -14.44 2.10 6.88
CA ASP A 114 -15.45 2.56 5.93
C ASP A 114 -15.20 1.98 4.54
N MET A 115 -15.82 0.83 4.26
CA MET A 115 -15.78 0.20 2.95
C MET A 115 -16.42 1.06 1.85
N GLY A 116 -17.31 1.99 2.19
CA GLY A 116 -17.91 2.93 1.24
C GLY A 116 -16.87 3.92 0.71
N ALA A 117 -16.01 4.44 1.60
CA ALA A 117 -14.90 5.31 1.22
C ALA A 117 -13.92 4.59 0.28
N LEU A 118 -13.52 3.35 0.57
CA LEU A 118 -12.63 2.57 -0.30
C LEU A 118 -13.23 2.33 -1.68
N ARG A 119 -14.50 1.91 -1.74
CA ARG A 119 -15.20 1.70 -3.01
C ARG A 119 -15.34 2.97 -3.82
N ALA A 120 -15.55 4.12 -3.17
CA ALA A 120 -15.61 5.41 -3.85
C ALA A 120 -14.26 5.78 -4.49
N GLY A 121 -13.14 5.56 -3.79
CA GLY A 121 -11.80 5.76 -4.34
C GLY A 121 -11.49 4.82 -5.51
N LEU A 122 -11.79 3.53 -5.38
CA LEU A 122 -11.62 2.57 -6.46
C LEU A 122 -12.52 2.88 -7.67
N ALA A 123 -13.74 3.39 -7.44
CA ALA A 123 -14.62 3.84 -8.51
C ALA A 123 -14.10 5.08 -9.24
N ALA A 124 -13.35 5.96 -8.54
CA ALA A 124 -12.66 7.08 -9.18
C ALA A 124 -11.53 6.58 -10.09
N ALA A 125 -10.69 5.67 -9.61
CA ALA A 125 -9.63 5.05 -10.39
C ALA A 125 -10.16 4.24 -11.59
N GLY A 126 -11.30 3.54 -11.41
CA GLY A 126 -11.96 2.73 -12.44
C GLY A 126 -12.51 3.52 -13.64
N ARG A 127 -12.51 4.87 -13.58
CA ARG A 127 -12.86 5.74 -14.72
C ARG A 127 -11.73 5.88 -15.74
N GLY A 128 -10.53 5.40 -15.42
CA GLY A 128 -9.40 5.28 -16.34
C GLY A 128 -8.25 6.25 -16.03
N PRO A 129 -7.04 5.98 -16.56
CA PRO A 129 -5.79 6.60 -16.11
C PRO A 129 -5.61 8.09 -16.46
N HIS A 130 -6.53 8.71 -17.19
CA HIS A 130 -6.48 10.14 -17.54
C HIS A 130 -7.64 10.94 -16.92
N ASN A 131 -8.27 10.40 -15.87
CA ASN A 131 -9.40 11.03 -15.18
C ASN A 131 -8.90 11.96 -14.05
N PHE A 132 -8.15 12.99 -14.44
CA PHE A 132 -7.49 13.91 -13.50
C PHE A 132 -8.47 14.64 -12.57
N GLU A 133 -9.71 14.86 -12.99
CA GLU A 133 -10.73 15.53 -12.16
C GLU A 133 -11.14 14.74 -10.91
N ALA A 134 -10.82 13.44 -10.86
CA ALA A 134 -11.16 12.59 -9.74
C ALA A 134 -9.99 12.38 -8.77
N GLU A 135 -8.91 13.16 -8.88
CA GLU A 135 -7.81 13.16 -7.91
C GLU A 135 -8.34 13.31 -6.46
N GLY A 136 -7.81 12.48 -5.55
CA GLY A 136 -8.19 12.58 -4.14
C GLY A 136 -7.70 11.46 -3.23
N ASP A 137 -7.93 11.67 -1.94
CA ASP A 137 -7.66 10.72 -0.85
C ASP A 137 -8.99 10.29 -0.19
N TRP A 138 -9.21 8.98 -0.11
CA TRP A 138 -10.33 8.36 0.62
C TRP A 138 -9.79 7.61 1.84
N ILE A 139 -9.72 8.32 2.96
CA ILE A 139 -9.31 7.73 4.24
C ILE A 139 -10.48 6.94 4.82
N ALA A 140 -10.39 5.62 4.77
CA ALA A 140 -11.44 4.71 5.22
C ALA A 140 -11.34 4.35 6.70
N TRP A 141 -10.17 4.54 7.31
CA TRP A 141 -9.98 4.29 8.72
C TRP A 141 -8.97 5.26 9.32
N ARG A 142 -9.25 5.68 10.55
CA ARG A 142 -8.33 6.43 11.41
C ARG A 142 -8.36 5.85 12.81
N ARG A 143 -7.19 5.74 13.44
CA ARG A 143 -7.06 5.37 14.84
C ARG A 143 -7.77 6.43 15.71
N ALA A 144 -8.64 5.99 16.62
CA ALA A 144 -9.43 6.86 17.49
C ALA A 144 -8.57 7.81 18.38
N ASP A 145 -7.35 7.39 18.72
CA ASP A 145 -6.44 8.15 19.57
C ASP A 145 -5.58 9.18 18.80
N ALA A 146 -5.69 9.21 17.46
CA ALA A 146 -5.00 10.18 16.62
C ALA A 146 -5.80 11.50 16.57
N ALA A 147 -5.97 12.16 17.72
CA ALA A 147 -6.48 13.52 17.74
C ALA A 147 -5.54 14.43 16.91
N PRO A 148 -6.06 15.28 16.01
CA PRO A 148 -5.22 16.28 15.36
C PRO A 148 -4.76 17.26 16.43
N THR A 149 -3.45 17.41 16.62
CA THR A 149 -2.93 18.61 17.29
C THR A 149 -3.40 19.80 16.46
N PRO A 150 -4.23 20.71 17.00
CA PRO A 150 -4.59 21.91 16.27
C PRO A 150 -3.31 22.70 16.01
N GLY A 151 -2.97 22.89 14.73
CA GLY A 151 -1.86 23.76 14.34
C GLY A 151 -2.08 25.18 14.88
N PRO A 152 -1.02 25.97 15.08
CA PRO A 152 -1.17 27.35 15.50
C PRO A 152 -1.98 28.08 14.44
N GLY A 153 -3.17 28.56 14.82
CA GLY A 153 -4.00 29.41 13.96
C GLY A 153 -3.22 30.66 13.53
N PRO A 154 -3.52 31.22 12.35
CA PRO A 154 -2.81 32.40 11.85
C PRO A 154 -3.00 33.58 12.81
N ALA A 155 -1.89 34.26 13.10
CA ALA A 155 -1.84 35.51 13.85
C ALA A 155 -2.29 36.71 12.98
#